data_AF-A0A925X614-F1
#
_entry.id   AF-A0A925X614-F1
#
_cell.length_a   1.000
_cell.length_b   1.000
_cell.length_c   1.000
_cell.angle_alpha   90.00
_cell.angle_beta   90.00
_cell.angle_gamma   90.00
#
_symmetry.space_group_name_H-M   'P 1'
#
loop_
_entity.id
_entity.type
_entity.pdbx_description
1 polymer ?
#
loop_
_entity_poly.entity_id
_entity_poly.type
_entity_poly.pdbx_seq_one_letter_code
_entity_poly.pdbx_strand_id
1 'polypeptide(L)'
;MNASHCYMRAPRTQAAIVLILLSIPGSGALGQATAQANNQYAEQLRTECHQLLDTAVKKPYGWAWGAADAPVDEQLKKRRHAIVAMGPQESPAAGVLLMWAGEFLNDDDLKEAAKQVARGVSAAKTGAGMVMNRPLFAINAGGKDERAYIPRRDSTIAGLALLLERLHVDPDDAQSKSSAVRMSHWLLKQQAQNGAWPQSQPPDAEAKDAIRIIRLDHPDYRNSTLALLLASDVTGNKLFAEHAKKAADLLIRLRLGRPAHSSGLWA
;
A
#
# COMPACT_ATOMS: atom_id res chain seq x y z
N MET A 1 -41.44 -2.10 13.05
CA MET A 1 -41.38 -0.73 12.49
C MET A 1 -40.08 -0.65 11.71
N ASN A 2 -40.18 -0.82 10.38
CA ASN A 2 -39.04 -0.99 9.48
C ASN A 2 -38.70 0.37 8.86
N ALA A 3 -37.53 0.90 9.19
CA ALA A 3 -36.98 2.09 8.54
C ALA A 3 -36.03 1.66 7.41
N SER A 4 -36.59 1.64 6.19
CA SER A 4 -35.87 1.46 4.94
C SER A 4 -34.96 2.66 4.68
N HIS A 5 -33.64 2.43 4.64
CA HIS A 5 -32.68 3.46 4.22
C HIS A 5 -32.64 3.53 2.69
N CYS A 6 -33.07 4.69 2.19
CA CYS A 6 -33.16 5.05 0.79
C CYS A 6 -31.76 5.40 0.25
N TYR A 7 -31.32 4.70 -0.81
CA TYR A 7 -30.12 5.00 -1.59
C TYR A 7 -30.36 6.23 -2.47
N MET A 8 -29.63 7.32 -2.25
CA MET A 8 -29.53 8.43 -3.21
C MET A 8 -28.34 8.18 -4.14
N ARG A 9 -28.62 7.67 -5.34
CA ARG A 9 -27.74 7.74 -6.52
C ARG A 9 -27.80 9.15 -7.10
N ALA A 10 -26.67 9.82 -7.21
CA ALA A 10 -26.56 11.06 -7.97
C ALA A 10 -26.63 10.78 -9.49
N PRO A 11 -27.28 11.65 -10.28
CA PRO A 11 -27.49 11.43 -11.71
C PRO A 11 -26.25 11.79 -12.55
N ARG A 12 -25.94 10.90 -13.51
CA ARG A 12 -25.11 11.17 -14.69
C ARG A 12 -25.84 12.21 -15.55
N THR A 13 -25.35 13.45 -15.58
CA THR A 13 -25.83 14.47 -16.50
C THR A 13 -24.98 14.49 -17.76
N GLN A 14 -25.64 14.12 -18.85
CA GLN A 14 -25.21 14.31 -20.22
C GLN A 14 -25.09 15.80 -20.52
N ALA A 15 -23.98 16.21 -21.12
CA ALA A 15 -23.91 17.40 -21.96
C ALA A 15 -23.37 16.94 -23.31
N ALA A 16 -24.29 16.60 -24.21
CA ALA A 16 -24.05 16.67 -25.63
C ALA A 16 -24.06 18.14 -26.05
N ILE A 17 -23.17 18.56 -26.95
CA ILE A 17 -23.40 19.55 -28.02
C ILE A 17 -22.13 19.77 -28.86
N VAL A 18 -22.34 19.65 -30.17
CA VAL A 18 -21.61 20.23 -31.32
C VAL A 18 -20.44 19.42 -31.93
N LEU A 19 -20.87 18.61 -32.91
CA LEU A 19 -20.23 18.31 -34.18
C LEU A 19 -19.57 19.56 -34.83
N ILE A 20 -18.28 19.48 -35.15
CA ILE A 20 -17.72 20.16 -36.33
C ILE A 20 -17.01 19.10 -37.17
N LEU A 21 -17.53 18.93 -38.39
CA LEU A 21 -16.95 18.18 -39.50
C LEU A 21 -15.56 18.73 -39.85
N LEU A 22 -14.54 17.92 -39.62
CA LEU A 22 -13.26 18.00 -40.33
C LEU A 22 -12.96 16.61 -40.90
N SER A 23 -13.65 16.29 -41.99
CA SER A 23 -13.28 15.21 -42.90
C SER A 23 -12.03 15.62 -43.69
N ILE A 24 -10.87 15.55 -43.03
CA ILE A 24 -9.57 15.53 -43.69
C ILE A 24 -9.22 14.05 -43.92
N PRO A 25 -9.26 13.54 -45.16
CA PRO A 25 -8.73 12.22 -45.50
C PRO A 25 -7.20 12.33 -45.53
N GLY A 26 -6.57 12.35 -44.36
CA GLY A 26 -5.11 12.50 -44.23
C GLY A 26 -4.50 11.88 -42.97
N SER A 27 -5.27 11.08 -42.22
CA SER A 27 -4.92 10.71 -40.83
C SER A 27 -4.46 9.26 -40.62
N GLY A 28 -4.14 8.52 -41.68
CA GLY A 28 -3.77 7.09 -41.56
C GLY A 28 -2.39 6.82 -40.95
N ALA A 29 -1.39 7.66 -41.26
CA ALA A 29 0.00 7.34 -40.93
C ALA A 29 0.40 7.64 -39.47
N LEU A 30 -0.11 8.74 -38.90
CA LEU A 30 0.23 9.12 -37.52
C LEU A 30 -0.48 8.24 -36.48
N GLY A 31 -1.72 7.82 -36.75
CA GLY A 31 -2.46 6.90 -35.86
C GLY A 31 -1.88 5.49 -35.82
N GLN A 32 -1.33 5.01 -36.94
CA GLN A 32 -0.68 3.70 -37.01
C GLN A 32 0.64 3.67 -36.23
N ALA A 33 1.47 4.71 -36.31
CA ALA A 33 2.71 4.79 -35.55
C ALA A 33 2.46 4.82 -34.03
N THR A 34 1.45 5.57 -33.57
CA THR A 34 1.09 5.60 -32.14
C THR A 34 0.50 4.29 -31.64
N ALA A 35 -0.33 3.62 -32.45
CA ALA A 35 -0.88 2.32 -32.10
C ALA A 35 0.21 1.24 -32.02
N GLN A 36 1.18 1.28 -32.94
CA GLN A 36 2.31 0.34 -32.94
C GLN A 36 3.24 0.55 -31.74
N ALA A 37 3.56 1.80 -31.38
CA ALA A 37 4.35 2.10 -30.19
C ALA A 37 3.64 1.65 -28.90
N ASN A 38 2.32 1.88 -28.79
CA ASN A 38 1.53 1.42 -27.65
C ASN A 38 1.56 -0.11 -27.50
N ASN A 39 1.47 -0.85 -28.62
CA ASN A 39 1.58 -2.31 -28.60
C ASN A 39 2.97 -2.75 -28.13
N GLN A 40 4.05 -2.08 -28.55
CA GLN A 40 5.41 -2.40 -28.10
C GLN A 40 5.57 -2.24 -26.58
N TYR A 41 5.09 -1.12 -26.02
CA TYR A 41 5.15 -0.91 -24.56
C TYR A 41 4.27 -1.88 -23.78
N ALA A 42 3.10 -2.24 -24.31
CA ALA A 42 2.23 -3.24 -23.68
C ALA A 42 2.88 -4.64 -23.65
N GLU A 43 3.53 -5.06 -24.74
CA GLU A 43 4.28 -6.32 -24.77
C GLU A 43 5.51 -6.30 -23.85
N GLN A 44 6.21 -5.17 -23.78
CA GLN A 44 7.33 -5.00 -22.87
C GLN A 44 6.87 -5.10 -21.41
N LEU A 45 5.81 -4.37 -21.03
CA LEU A 45 5.24 -4.42 -19.68
C LEU A 45 4.79 -5.84 -19.33
N ARG A 46 4.10 -6.53 -20.26
CA ARG A 46 3.69 -7.92 -20.06
C ARG A 46 4.91 -8.81 -19.78
N THR A 47 5.96 -8.69 -20.60
CA THR A 47 7.18 -9.47 -20.46
C THR A 47 7.86 -9.22 -19.11
N GLU A 48 8.03 -7.95 -18.72
CA GLU A 48 8.65 -7.58 -17.44
C GLU A 48 7.83 -8.05 -16.23
N CYS A 49 6.50 -7.98 -16.30
CA CYS A 49 5.62 -8.48 -15.25
C CYS A 49 5.72 -10.01 -15.10
N HIS A 50 5.74 -10.76 -16.20
CA HIS A 50 5.88 -12.23 -16.14
C HIS A 50 7.28 -12.64 -15.64
N GLN A 51 8.34 -11.93 -16.05
CA GLN A 51 9.68 -12.12 -15.48
C GLN A 51 9.70 -11.86 -13.97
N LEU A 52 8.99 -10.83 -13.49
CA LEU A 52 8.83 -10.57 -12.07
C LEU A 52 8.13 -11.73 -11.35
N LEU A 53 7.10 -12.32 -11.95
CA LEU A 53 6.37 -13.48 -11.39
C LEU A 53 7.22 -14.75 -11.29
N ASP A 54 8.18 -14.94 -12.19
CA ASP A 54 9.08 -16.09 -12.17
C ASP A 54 10.02 -16.09 -10.97
N THR A 55 10.34 -14.90 -10.45
CA THR A 55 11.21 -14.73 -9.27
C THR A 55 10.44 -14.80 -7.93
N ALA A 56 9.11 -14.86 -7.96
CA ALA A 56 8.29 -14.82 -6.76
C ALA A 56 8.41 -16.11 -5.93
N VAL A 57 8.49 -15.95 -4.60
CA VAL A 57 8.34 -17.04 -3.63
C VAL A 57 6.87 -17.40 -3.52
N LYS A 58 6.47 -18.51 -4.14
CA LYS A 58 5.08 -18.98 -4.19
C LYS A 58 4.78 -19.96 -3.05
N LYS A 59 3.81 -19.64 -2.18
CA LYS A 59 3.27 -20.53 -1.13
C LYS A 59 1.74 -20.65 -1.23
N PRO A 60 1.10 -21.68 -0.66
CA PRO A 60 -0.36 -21.86 -0.74
C PRO A 60 -1.18 -20.71 -0.14
N TYR A 61 -0.60 -20.00 0.83
CA TYR A 61 -1.22 -18.85 1.49
C TYR A 61 -0.86 -17.49 0.86
N GLY A 62 -0.07 -17.46 -0.21
CA GLY A 62 0.24 -16.24 -0.94
C GLY A 62 1.67 -16.16 -1.46
N TRP A 63 1.95 -15.11 -2.23
CA TRP A 63 3.20 -14.87 -2.92
C TRP A 63 3.91 -13.63 -2.38
N ALA A 64 5.24 -13.60 -2.48
CA ALA A 64 6.07 -12.47 -2.08
C ALA A 64 7.46 -12.58 -2.74
N TRP A 65 8.32 -11.57 -2.59
CA TRP A 65 9.69 -11.57 -3.12
C TRP A 65 10.70 -11.60 -1.99
N GLY A 66 11.82 -12.29 -2.24
CA GLY A 66 12.91 -12.42 -1.27
C GLY A 66 13.51 -11.06 -0.90
N ALA A 67 13.95 -10.92 0.35
CA ALA A 67 14.70 -9.74 0.77
C ALA A 67 16.11 -9.77 0.16
N ALA A 68 16.50 -8.68 -0.52
CA ALA A 68 17.79 -8.58 -1.22
C ALA A 68 18.99 -8.72 -0.27
N ASP A 69 18.79 -8.33 0.99
CA ASP A 69 19.75 -8.35 2.09
C ASP A 69 19.66 -9.61 2.97
N ALA A 70 18.79 -10.58 2.63
CA ALA A 70 18.66 -11.78 3.44
C ALA A 70 20.00 -12.55 3.49
N PRO A 71 20.51 -12.89 4.68
CA PRO A 71 21.72 -13.69 4.79
C PRO A 71 21.49 -15.00 4.03
N VAL A 72 22.44 -15.33 3.16
CA VAL A 72 22.45 -16.56 2.38
C VAL A 72 22.80 -17.71 3.33
N ASP A 73 21.93 -17.99 4.30
CA ASP A 73 22.08 -19.15 5.15
C ASP A 73 21.79 -20.39 4.30
N GLU A 74 22.84 -21.14 3.99
CA GLU A 74 22.82 -22.44 3.33
C GLU A 74 21.77 -23.39 3.96
N GLN A 75 21.49 -23.27 5.27
CA GLN A 75 20.47 -24.07 5.94
C GLN A 75 19.04 -23.65 5.60
N LEU A 76 18.78 -22.35 5.40
CA LEU A 76 17.48 -21.85 4.96
C LEU A 76 17.19 -22.28 3.51
N LYS A 77 18.21 -22.28 2.65
CA LYS A 77 18.12 -22.82 1.27
C LYS A 77 17.65 -24.28 1.27
N LYS A 78 18.22 -25.13 2.13
CA LYS A 78 17.85 -26.55 2.24
C LYS A 78 16.42 -26.77 2.74
N ARG A 79 15.84 -25.83 3.51
CA ARG A 79 14.52 -25.98 4.15
C ARG A 79 13.35 -25.37 3.37
N ARG A 80 13.55 -24.86 2.15
CA ARG A 80 12.52 -24.14 1.36
C ARG A 80 11.88 -22.97 2.13
N HIS A 81 12.60 -22.40 3.10
CA HIS A 81 12.17 -21.22 3.83
C HIS A 81 12.77 -20.00 3.12
N ALA A 82 11.96 -18.98 2.85
CA ALA A 82 12.44 -17.73 2.26
C ALA A 82 12.13 -16.58 3.21
N ILE A 83 13.11 -15.74 3.49
CA ILE A 83 12.88 -14.44 4.10
C ILE A 83 12.40 -13.52 2.98
N VAL A 84 11.18 -13.00 3.11
CA VAL A 84 10.59 -12.13 2.10
C VAL A 84 10.55 -10.69 2.60
N ALA A 85 10.36 -9.77 1.67
CA ALA A 85 10.52 -8.34 1.89
C ALA A 85 9.15 -7.64 1.76
N MET A 86 8.70 -6.96 2.81
CA MET A 86 7.35 -6.37 2.92
C MET A 86 7.32 -4.84 3.00
N GLY A 87 8.44 -4.17 2.78
CA GLY A 87 8.57 -2.72 2.76
C GLY A 87 7.91 -2.03 1.55
N PRO A 88 7.95 -0.69 1.50
CA PRO A 88 7.21 0.12 0.52
C PRO A 88 7.57 -0.06 -0.95
N GLN A 89 8.76 -0.59 -1.26
CA GLN A 89 9.24 -0.83 -2.63
C GLN A 89 9.46 -2.32 -2.89
N GLU A 90 8.81 -3.17 -2.08
CA GLU A 90 9.05 -4.61 -2.08
C GLU A 90 7.76 -5.36 -2.47
N SER A 91 7.42 -6.46 -1.80
CA SER A 91 6.30 -7.31 -2.20
C SER A 91 4.96 -6.57 -2.34
N PRO A 92 4.55 -5.65 -1.42
CA PRO A 92 3.32 -4.91 -1.58
C PRO A 92 3.30 -4.04 -2.85
N ALA A 93 4.42 -3.39 -3.19
CA ALA A 93 4.52 -2.56 -4.39
C ALA A 93 4.45 -3.40 -5.66
N ALA A 94 5.12 -4.54 -5.69
CA ALA A 94 4.99 -5.51 -6.78
C ALA A 94 3.53 -5.96 -6.95
N GLY A 95 2.79 -6.19 -5.85
CA GLY A 95 1.37 -6.51 -5.88
C GLY A 95 0.51 -5.42 -6.55
N VAL A 96 0.76 -4.15 -6.22
CA VAL A 96 0.05 -3.01 -6.84
C VAL A 96 0.38 -2.90 -8.33
N LEU A 97 1.67 -3.03 -8.68
CA LEU A 97 2.12 -3.00 -10.07
C LEU A 97 1.44 -4.10 -10.90
N LEU A 98 1.42 -5.34 -10.40
CA LEU A 98 0.80 -6.48 -11.08
C LEU A 98 -0.71 -6.29 -11.25
N MET A 99 -1.39 -5.69 -10.26
CA MET A 99 -2.81 -5.40 -10.35
C MET A 99 -3.11 -4.38 -11.45
N TRP A 100 -2.41 -3.24 -11.45
CA TRP A 100 -2.59 -2.21 -12.46
C TRP A 100 -2.18 -2.69 -13.86
N ALA A 101 -1.08 -3.44 -13.97
CA ALA A 101 -0.67 -4.05 -15.24
C ALA A 101 -1.70 -5.06 -15.74
N GLY A 102 -2.25 -5.90 -14.86
CA GLY A 102 -3.29 -6.86 -15.19
C GLY A 102 -4.59 -6.19 -15.66
N GLU A 103 -5.00 -5.09 -15.03
CA GLU A 103 -6.13 -4.28 -15.50
C GLU A 103 -5.86 -3.63 -16.85
N PHE A 104 -4.70 -2.98 -17.00
CA PHE A 104 -4.31 -2.27 -18.22
C PHE A 104 -4.17 -3.21 -19.42
N LEU A 105 -3.57 -4.39 -19.22
CA LEU A 105 -3.32 -5.39 -20.27
C LEU A 105 -4.50 -6.36 -20.45
N ASN A 106 -5.51 -6.30 -19.59
CA ASN A 106 -6.57 -7.29 -19.42
C ASN A 106 -6.02 -8.73 -19.30
N ASP A 107 -4.99 -8.91 -18.47
CA ASP A 107 -4.30 -10.17 -18.22
C ASP A 107 -4.75 -10.74 -16.86
N ASP A 108 -5.53 -11.82 -16.90
CA ASP A 108 -6.10 -12.43 -15.69
C ASP A 108 -5.05 -13.15 -14.83
N ASP A 109 -3.93 -13.59 -15.41
CA ASP A 109 -2.84 -14.21 -14.64
C ASP A 109 -2.14 -13.17 -13.77
N LEU A 110 -1.94 -11.96 -14.29
CA LEU A 110 -1.39 -10.83 -13.51
C LEU A 110 -2.34 -10.39 -12.39
N LYS A 111 -3.66 -10.35 -12.66
CA LYS A 111 -4.67 -10.02 -11.64
C LYS A 111 -4.71 -11.08 -10.53
N GLU A 112 -4.69 -12.37 -10.88
CA GLU A 112 -4.64 -13.44 -9.89
C GLU A 112 -3.32 -13.42 -9.12
N ALA A 113 -2.20 -13.12 -9.77
CA ALA A 113 -0.92 -12.95 -9.09
C ALA A 113 -0.99 -11.83 -8.04
N ALA A 114 -1.55 -10.66 -8.37
CA ALA A 114 -1.74 -9.56 -7.43
C ALA A 114 -2.59 -9.97 -6.21
N LYS A 115 -3.65 -10.75 -6.44
CA LYS A 115 -4.47 -11.34 -5.36
C LYS A 115 -3.64 -12.30 -4.50
N GLN A 116 -2.77 -13.13 -5.07
CA GLN A 116 -1.87 -13.99 -4.30
C GLN A 116 -0.87 -13.19 -3.48
N VAL A 117 -0.39 -12.04 -3.97
CA VAL A 117 0.45 -11.12 -3.19
C VAL A 117 -0.32 -10.52 -2.01
N ALA A 118 -1.57 -10.07 -2.22
CA ALA A 118 -2.43 -9.58 -1.15
C ALA A 118 -2.68 -10.65 -0.05
N ARG A 119 -2.85 -11.92 -0.45
CA ARG A 119 -2.90 -13.05 0.50
C ARG A 119 -1.58 -13.22 1.26
N GLY A 120 -0.44 -13.05 0.58
CA GLY A 120 0.90 -13.10 1.17
C GLY A 120 1.11 -12.00 2.23
N VAL A 121 0.75 -10.76 1.92
CA VAL A 121 0.74 -9.64 2.88
C VAL A 121 -0.17 -9.94 4.08
N SER A 122 -1.36 -10.47 3.81
CA SER A 122 -2.31 -10.86 4.87
C SER A 122 -1.75 -11.98 5.75
N ALA A 123 -0.94 -12.90 5.21
CA ALA A 123 -0.28 -13.95 5.98
C ALA A 123 0.91 -13.41 6.80
N ALA A 124 1.62 -12.41 6.27
CA ALA A 124 2.75 -11.75 6.94
C ALA A 124 2.37 -10.88 8.14
N LYS A 125 1.06 -10.63 8.37
CA LYS A 125 0.63 -9.88 9.55
C LYS A 125 0.68 -10.73 10.83
N THR A 126 1.07 -10.08 11.92
CA THR A 126 0.91 -10.58 13.28
C THR A 126 -0.57 -10.59 13.70
N GLY A 127 -0.90 -11.30 14.78
CA GLY A 127 -2.24 -11.28 15.37
C GLY A 127 -2.72 -9.87 15.76
N ALA A 128 -1.79 -8.95 16.05
CA ALA A 128 -2.09 -7.57 16.41
C ALA A 128 -2.41 -6.66 15.20
N GLY A 129 -2.17 -7.12 13.97
CA GLY A 129 -2.38 -6.35 12.73
C GLY A 129 -1.13 -5.69 12.15
N MET A 130 0.03 -5.78 12.81
CA MET A 130 1.31 -5.33 12.23
C MET A 130 1.76 -6.29 11.13
N VAL A 131 2.15 -5.79 9.96
CA VAL A 131 2.87 -6.57 8.94
C VAL A 131 4.35 -6.55 9.28
N MET A 132 4.95 -7.74 9.38
CA MET A 132 6.38 -7.88 9.61
C MET A 132 7.16 -7.35 8.40
N ASN A 133 8.31 -6.70 8.62
CA ASN A 133 9.14 -6.19 7.54
C ASN A 133 9.91 -7.31 6.81
N ARG A 134 10.31 -8.34 7.55
CA ARG A 134 11.09 -9.49 7.04
C ARG A 134 10.51 -10.83 7.49
N PRO A 135 9.27 -11.18 7.08
CA PRO A 135 8.67 -12.44 7.50
C PRO A 135 9.37 -13.64 6.84
N LEU A 136 9.44 -14.73 7.60
CA LEU A 136 9.86 -16.04 7.12
C LEU A 136 8.67 -16.76 6.48
N PHE A 137 8.71 -16.99 5.18
CA PHE A 137 7.72 -17.78 4.44
C PHE A 137 8.12 -19.26 4.45
N ALA A 138 7.60 -19.99 5.44
CA ALA A 138 7.74 -21.45 5.59
C ALA A 138 6.39 -22.14 5.33
N ILE A 139 6.05 -23.19 6.09
CA ILE A 139 4.70 -23.79 6.10
C ILE A 139 3.63 -22.74 6.45
N ASN A 140 3.99 -21.82 7.35
CA ASN A 140 3.23 -20.62 7.65
C ASN A 140 4.15 -19.40 7.52
N ALA A 141 3.57 -18.22 7.29
CA ALA A 141 4.29 -16.97 7.43
C ALA A 141 4.52 -16.69 8.92
N GLY A 142 5.76 -16.36 9.29
CA GLY A 142 6.14 -16.11 10.69
C GLY A 142 7.44 -15.32 10.76
N GLY A 143 8.12 -15.42 11.90
CA GLY A 143 9.34 -14.66 12.17
C GLY A 143 9.13 -13.63 13.27
N LYS A 144 10.18 -12.84 13.49
CA LYS A 144 10.17 -11.70 14.42
C LYS A 144 10.88 -10.56 13.72
N ASP A 145 10.27 -9.40 13.71
CA ASP A 145 10.99 -8.18 13.37
C ASP A 145 12.01 -7.85 14.46
N GLU A 146 13.00 -7.04 14.10
CA GLU A 146 13.95 -6.48 15.03
C GLU A 146 13.23 -5.72 16.16
N ARG A 147 13.79 -5.80 17.37
CA ARG A 147 13.21 -5.14 18.52
C ARG A 147 13.50 -3.63 18.43
N ALA A 148 12.48 -2.85 18.12
CA ALA A 148 12.53 -1.40 18.18
C ALA A 148 11.65 -0.88 19.33
N TYR A 149 12.06 0.21 19.99
CA TYR A 149 11.23 0.89 20.99
C TYR A 149 9.90 1.36 20.40
N ILE A 150 9.93 1.93 19.20
CA ILE A 150 8.74 2.27 18.41
C ILE A 150 8.76 1.42 17.14
N PRO A 151 7.76 0.56 16.91
CA PRO A 151 7.72 -0.28 15.72
C PRO A 151 7.72 0.53 14.42
N ARG A 152 8.45 0.02 13.43
CA ARG A 152 8.38 0.53 12.06
C ARG A 152 6.98 0.27 11.48
N ARG A 153 6.45 1.25 10.76
CA ARG A 153 5.09 1.22 10.19
C ARG A 153 5.06 1.04 8.68
N ASP A 154 6.19 1.25 8.03
CA ASP A 154 6.35 1.27 6.57
C ASP A 154 5.82 0.02 5.89
N SER A 155 6.17 -1.17 6.39
CA SER A 155 5.66 -2.44 5.82
C SER A 155 4.15 -2.61 6.02
N THR A 156 3.64 -2.16 7.17
CA THR A 156 2.19 -2.19 7.44
C THR A 156 1.44 -1.20 6.57
N ILE A 157 1.99 -0.01 6.34
CA ILE A 157 1.39 1.00 5.45
C ILE A 157 1.39 0.50 4.00
N ALA A 158 2.51 -0.07 3.54
CA ALA A 158 2.64 -0.61 2.20
C ALA A 158 1.65 -1.77 1.95
N GLY A 159 1.60 -2.71 2.90
CA GLY A 159 0.63 -3.79 2.86
C GLY A 159 -0.82 -3.29 2.91
N LEU A 160 -1.11 -2.25 3.71
CA LEU A 160 -2.44 -1.67 3.80
C LEU A 160 -2.85 -1.06 2.47
N ALA A 161 -1.96 -0.30 1.83
CA ALA A 161 -2.21 0.30 0.52
C ALA A 161 -2.61 -0.75 -0.52
N LEU A 162 -1.85 -1.86 -0.63
CA LEU A 162 -2.22 -2.97 -1.53
C LEU A 162 -3.60 -3.54 -1.22
N LEU A 163 -3.93 -3.79 0.05
CA LEU A 163 -5.22 -4.36 0.42
C LEU A 163 -6.38 -3.40 0.17
N LEU A 164 -6.18 -2.09 0.38
CA LEU A 164 -7.20 -1.08 0.10
C LEU A 164 -7.45 -0.94 -1.40
N GLU A 165 -6.39 -0.94 -2.21
CA GLU A 165 -6.51 -0.91 -3.66
C GLU A 165 -7.21 -2.18 -4.17
N ARG A 166 -6.88 -3.35 -3.62
CA ARG A 166 -7.57 -4.60 -3.94
C ARG A 166 -9.08 -4.53 -3.62
N LEU A 167 -9.46 -3.88 -2.52
CA LEU A 167 -10.87 -3.68 -2.15
C LEU A 167 -11.58 -2.66 -3.05
N HIS A 168 -10.85 -1.78 -3.72
CA HIS A 168 -11.41 -0.93 -4.76
C HIS A 168 -11.85 -1.76 -5.97
N VAL A 169 -11.02 -2.74 -6.36
CA VAL A 169 -11.28 -3.67 -7.47
C VAL A 169 -12.35 -4.71 -7.11
N ASP A 170 -12.30 -5.26 -5.89
CA ASP A 170 -13.23 -6.27 -5.39
C ASP A 170 -13.66 -5.95 -3.95
N PRO A 171 -14.74 -5.16 -3.78
CA PRO A 171 -15.25 -4.75 -2.48
C PRO A 171 -15.73 -5.91 -1.58
N ASP A 172 -16.01 -7.07 -2.18
CA ASP A 172 -16.55 -8.25 -1.50
C ASP A 172 -15.45 -9.21 -1.00
N ASP A 173 -14.17 -8.89 -1.23
CA ASP A 173 -13.03 -9.64 -0.69
C ASP A 173 -12.94 -9.54 0.84
N ALA A 174 -13.66 -10.42 1.53
CA ALA A 174 -13.75 -10.47 2.98
C ALA A 174 -12.38 -10.67 3.67
N GLN A 175 -11.45 -11.38 3.02
CA GLN A 175 -10.11 -11.63 3.58
C GLN A 175 -9.28 -10.34 3.56
N SER A 176 -9.25 -9.64 2.44
CA SER A 176 -8.57 -8.35 2.29
C SER A 176 -9.18 -7.30 3.22
N LYS A 177 -10.52 -7.25 3.29
CA LYS A 177 -11.26 -6.34 4.20
C LYS A 177 -10.92 -6.58 5.67
N SER A 178 -10.98 -7.83 6.12
CA SER A 178 -10.63 -8.17 7.52
C SER A 178 -9.19 -7.80 7.86
N SER A 179 -8.26 -8.04 6.92
CA SER A 179 -6.84 -7.74 7.11
C SER A 179 -6.57 -6.23 7.13
N ALA A 180 -7.13 -5.48 6.19
CA ALA A 180 -7.00 -4.02 6.12
C ALA A 180 -7.54 -3.33 7.38
N VAL A 181 -8.68 -3.78 7.91
CA VAL A 181 -9.26 -3.24 9.15
C VAL A 181 -8.34 -3.50 10.34
N ARG A 182 -7.76 -4.71 10.47
CA ARG A 182 -6.82 -5.01 11.56
C ARG A 182 -5.53 -4.18 11.47
N MET A 183 -4.99 -4.01 10.27
CA MET A 183 -3.80 -3.19 10.02
C MET A 183 -4.06 -1.72 10.37
N SER A 184 -5.22 -1.21 9.99
CA SER A 184 -5.67 0.15 10.32
C SER A 184 -5.79 0.34 11.84
N HIS A 185 -6.41 -0.61 12.55
CA HIS A 185 -6.49 -0.57 14.01
C HIS A 185 -5.12 -0.67 14.69
N TRP A 186 -4.19 -1.42 14.12
CA TRP A 186 -2.82 -1.44 14.62
C TRP A 186 -2.16 -0.07 14.45
N LEU A 187 -2.31 0.58 13.29
CA LEU A 187 -1.79 1.94 13.05
C LEU A 187 -2.39 2.96 14.02
N LEU A 188 -3.70 2.89 14.31
CA LEU A 188 -4.33 3.76 15.31
C LEU A 188 -3.63 3.71 16.67
N LYS A 189 -3.22 2.52 17.11
CA LYS A 189 -2.52 2.32 18.39
C LYS A 189 -1.12 2.92 18.41
N GLN A 190 -0.52 3.16 17.24
CA GLN A 190 0.79 3.81 17.13
C GLN A 190 0.69 5.34 17.18
N GLN A 191 -0.48 5.92 16.95
CA GLN A 191 -0.68 7.36 17.00
C GLN A 191 -0.74 7.85 18.45
N ALA A 192 -0.05 8.96 18.75
CA ALA A 192 -0.19 9.63 20.03
C ALA A 192 -1.58 10.29 20.17
N GLN A 193 -2.03 10.50 21.41
CA GLN A 193 -3.35 11.08 21.70
C GLN A 193 -3.57 12.46 21.04
N ASN A 194 -2.51 13.24 20.87
CA ASN A 194 -2.56 14.57 20.23
C ASN A 194 -2.57 14.52 18.69
N GLY A 195 -2.56 13.34 18.09
CA GLY A 195 -2.51 13.13 16.63
C GLY A 195 -1.12 12.87 16.07
N ALA A 196 -0.06 12.96 16.87
CA ALA A 196 1.32 12.82 16.38
C ALA A 196 1.68 11.37 16.01
N TRP A 197 2.61 11.24 15.06
CA TRP A 197 3.26 9.98 14.70
C TRP A 197 4.67 9.93 15.30
N PRO A 198 4.85 9.29 16.47
CA PRO A 198 6.14 9.24 17.13
C PRO A 198 7.11 8.29 16.40
N GLN A 199 8.39 8.60 16.50
CA GLN A 199 9.49 7.75 16.05
C GLN A 199 10.57 7.68 17.13
N SER A 200 11.32 6.59 17.13
CA SER A 200 12.54 6.44 17.93
C SER A 200 13.70 7.16 17.25
N GLN A 201 14.55 7.79 18.04
CA GLN A 201 15.85 8.32 17.61
C GLN A 201 16.93 7.77 18.55
N PRO A 202 17.91 7.00 18.03
CA PRO A 202 17.97 6.41 16.68
C PRO A 202 16.77 5.48 16.35
N PRO A 203 16.42 5.25 15.06
CA PRO A 203 15.26 4.45 14.67
C PRO A 203 15.23 3.04 15.27
N ASP A 204 16.37 2.37 15.33
CA ASP A 204 16.48 0.97 15.78
C ASP A 204 16.93 0.85 17.24
N ALA A 205 16.88 1.96 18.00
CA ALA A 205 17.30 1.95 19.40
C ALA A 205 16.32 1.18 20.30
N GLU A 206 16.87 0.46 21.28
CA GLU A 206 16.10 -0.15 22.35
C GLU A 206 15.51 0.91 23.30
N ALA A 207 14.55 0.52 24.13
CA ALA A 207 13.79 1.44 24.98
C ALA A 207 14.65 2.31 25.93
N LYS A 208 15.84 1.84 26.33
CA LYS A 208 16.74 2.59 27.23
C LYS A 208 17.52 3.68 26.52
N ASP A 209 17.75 3.52 25.21
CA ASP A 209 18.60 4.39 24.40
C ASP A 209 17.80 5.22 23.40
N ALA A 210 16.50 4.92 23.24
CA ALA A 210 15.62 5.59 22.30
C ALA A 210 14.99 6.85 22.89
N ILE A 211 15.10 7.97 22.16
CA ILE A 211 14.31 9.17 22.42
C ILE A 211 13.08 9.16 21.51
N ARG A 212 11.90 9.38 22.09
CA ARG A 212 10.66 9.54 21.33
C ARG A 212 10.59 10.96 20.75
N ILE A 213 10.64 11.08 19.44
CA ILE A 213 10.54 12.35 18.72
C ILE A 213 9.40 12.33 17.69
N ILE A 214 9.04 13.49 17.16
CA ILE A 214 8.15 13.64 16.01
C ILE A 214 8.98 14.21 14.87
N ARG A 215 9.18 13.42 13.81
CA ARG A 215 9.87 13.85 12.60
C ARG A 215 8.85 14.18 11.52
N LEU A 216 8.95 15.37 10.97
CA LEU A 216 8.10 15.85 9.89
C LEU A 216 8.83 15.87 8.54
N ASP A 217 10.17 15.77 8.58
CA ASP A 217 11.06 15.59 7.45
C ASP A 217 11.06 14.14 6.92
N HIS A 218 10.57 13.18 7.73
CA HIS A 218 10.44 11.78 7.34
C HIS A 218 9.06 11.48 6.73
N PRO A 219 8.95 10.71 5.63
CA PRO A 219 7.68 10.47 4.94
C PRO A 219 6.64 9.71 5.78
N ASP A 220 7.05 9.05 6.85
CA ASP A 220 6.19 8.22 7.70
C ASP A 220 5.02 9.01 8.34
N TYR A 221 5.21 10.27 8.74
CA TYR A 221 4.10 11.08 9.27
C TYR A 221 3.02 11.28 8.19
N ARG A 222 3.43 11.65 6.97
CA ARG A 222 2.56 11.82 5.81
C ARG A 222 1.89 10.49 5.46
N ASN A 223 2.67 9.43 5.31
CA ASN A 223 2.21 8.13 4.85
C ASN A 223 1.25 7.49 5.86
N SER A 224 1.51 7.58 7.16
CA SER A 224 0.60 7.08 8.21
C SER A 224 -0.73 7.84 8.21
N THR A 225 -0.69 9.17 8.06
CA THR A 225 -1.90 10.01 7.96
C THR A 225 -2.73 9.65 6.72
N LEU A 226 -2.10 9.54 5.56
CA LEU A 226 -2.77 9.18 4.31
C LEU A 226 -3.33 7.75 4.34
N ALA A 227 -2.59 6.81 4.93
CA ALA A 227 -3.04 5.43 5.07
C ALA A 227 -4.35 5.33 5.88
N LEU A 228 -4.47 6.07 6.99
CA LEU A 228 -5.73 6.11 7.76
C LEU A 228 -6.86 6.81 6.99
N LEU A 229 -6.55 7.88 6.26
CA LEU A 229 -7.54 8.58 5.44
C LEU A 229 -8.11 7.65 4.35
N LEU A 230 -7.24 6.99 3.59
CA LEU A 230 -7.61 6.02 2.57
C LEU A 230 -8.38 4.82 3.16
N ALA A 231 -7.94 4.31 4.31
CA ALA A 231 -8.65 3.25 5.00
C ALA A 231 -10.07 3.69 5.39
N SER A 232 -10.26 4.94 5.83
CA SER A 232 -11.57 5.46 6.17
C SER A 232 -12.52 5.53 4.98
N ASP A 233 -12.00 5.90 3.81
CA ASP A 233 -12.77 6.04 2.57
C ASP A 233 -13.21 4.65 2.06
N VAL A 234 -12.26 3.72 1.93
CA VAL A 234 -12.54 2.37 1.41
C VAL A 234 -13.37 1.53 2.38
N THR A 235 -13.16 1.66 3.70
CA THR A 235 -13.88 0.84 4.69
C THR A 235 -15.14 1.49 5.25
N GLY A 236 -15.35 2.80 5.01
CA GLY A 236 -16.42 3.59 5.62
C GLY A 236 -16.27 3.82 7.13
N ASN A 237 -15.12 3.49 7.73
CA ASN A 237 -14.93 3.58 9.17
C ASN A 237 -14.53 5.01 9.60
N LYS A 238 -15.48 5.71 10.25
CA LYS A 238 -15.30 7.09 10.74
C LYS A 238 -14.16 7.26 11.74
N LEU A 239 -13.84 6.22 12.52
CA LEU A 239 -12.74 6.29 13.49
C LEU A 239 -11.40 6.55 12.79
N PHE A 240 -11.16 5.95 11.62
CA PHE A 240 -9.93 6.18 10.87
C PHE A 240 -9.85 7.62 10.36
N ALA A 241 -10.97 8.19 9.89
CA ALA A 241 -11.04 9.58 9.45
C ALA A 241 -10.77 10.57 10.59
N GLU A 242 -11.33 10.32 11.78
CA GLU A 242 -11.09 11.17 12.97
C GLU A 242 -9.62 11.20 13.37
N HIS A 243 -8.95 10.06 13.34
CA HIS A 243 -7.53 9.97 13.66
C HIS A 243 -6.62 10.59 12.60
N ALA A 244 -6.96 10.42 11.30
CA ALA A 244 -6.28 11.13 10.22
C ALA A 244 -6.45 12.66 10.37
N LYS A 245 -7.66 13.13 10.70
CA LYS A 245 -7.94 14.54 10.98
C LYS A 245 -7.11 15.07 12.16
N LYS A 246 -7.01 14.33 13.27
CA LYS A 246 -6.16 14.73 14.42
C LYS A 246 -4.70 14.95 14.02
N ALA A 247 -4.15 14.10 13.15
CA ALA A 247 -2.79 14.27 12.63
C ALA A 247 -2.64 15.53 11.77
N ALA A 248 -3.62 15.80 10.90
CA ALA A 248 -3.65 17.00 10.07
C ALA A 248 -3.80 18.29 10.91
N ASP A 249 -4.70 18.30 11.89
CA ASP A 249 -4.90 19.43 12.81
C ASP A 249 -3.64 19.72 13.63
N LEU A 250 -2.88 18.68 14.01
CA LEU A 250 -1.58 18.87 14.65
C LEU A 250 -0.55 19.52 13.70
N LEU A 251 -0.46 19.10 12.44
CA LEU A 251 0.43 19.73 11.46
C LEU A 251 0.11 21.21 11.26
N ILE A 252 -1.17 21.55 11.14
CA ILE A 252 -1.63 22.93 11.00
C ILE A 252 -1.23 23.74 12.25
N ARG A 253 -1.45 23.21 13.46
CA ARG A 253 -1.04 23.87 14.71
C ARG A 253 0.47 24.08 14.78
N LEU A 254 1.28 23.09 14.41
CA LEU A 254 2.74 23.21 14.37
C LEU A 254 3.22 24.23 13.34
N ARG A 255 2.46 24.43 12.25
CA ARG A 255 2.76 25.45 11.24
C ARG A 255 2.37 26.86 11.69
N LEU A 256 1.19 27.02 12.27
CA LEU A 256 0.66 28.31 12.72
C LEU A 256 1.31 28.81 14.02
N GLY A 257 1.72 27.90 14.90
CA GLY A 257 2.38 28.24 16.17
C GLY A 257 3.87 28.58 16.03
N ARG A 258 4.42 28.66 14.80
CA ARG A 258 5.83 28.96 14.57
C ARG A 258 6.11 30.47 14.65
N PRO A 259 7.17 30.89 15.37
CA PRO A 259 7.71 32.23 15.22
C PRO A 259 8.21 32.44 13.78
N ALA A 260 8.13 33.67 13.28
CA ALA A 260 8.43 34.05 11.90
C ALA A 260 9.85 33.68 11.39
N HIS A 261 10.76 33.28 12.27
CA HIS A 261 12.18 33.05 11.96
C HIS A 261 12.61 31.57 11.90
N SER A 262 11.69 30.60 11.94
CA SER A 262 12.04 29.18 11.80
C SER A 262 12.09 28.77 10.32
N SER A 263 13.23 28.19 9.89
CA SER A 263 13.40 27.62 8.55
C SER A 263 12.33 26.56 8.24
N GLY A 264 11.90 26.51 6.97
CA GLY A 264 10.72 25.80 6.53
C GLY A 264 10.69 24.32 6.93
N LEU A 265 9.51 23.83 7.31
CA LEU A 265 9.23 22.43 7.61
C LEU A 265 9.32 21.50 6.38
N TRP A 266 9.48 22.10 5.20
CA TRP A 266 9.44 21.49 3.88
C TRP A 266 10.46 22.13 2.93
N ALA A 267 11.43 22.88 3.47
CA ALA A 267 12.51 23.51 2.69
C ALA A 267 13.67 22.52 2.52
#